data_AF-A0A157SYT8-F1
#
_entry.id   AF-A0A157SYT8-F1
#
_cell.length_a   1.000
_cell.length_b   1.000
_cell.length_c   1.000
_cell.angle_alpha   90.00
_cell.angle_beta   90.00
_cell.angle_gamma   90.00
#
_symmetry.space_group_name_H-M   'P 1'
#
loop_
_entity.id
_entity.type
_entity.pdbx_description
1 polymer ?
#
loop_
_entity_poly.entity_id
_entity_poly.type
_entity_poly.pdbx_seq_one_letter_code
_entity_poly.pdbx_strand_id
1 'polypeptide(L)'
;MATRLMLSPKSKKAEGSINIGVLLGLFIFILIGIVLLPVITSQVTNLTGGTNPQVTGTNATLLNLVPLFYILVLIIVPAVIAYKIYRD
;
A
#
# COMPACT_ATOMS: atom_id res chain seq x y z
N MET A 1 0.27 29.83 -50.45
CA MET A 1 1.32 30.11 -49.44
C MET A 1 0.71 29.85 -48.08
N ALA A 2 1.33 28.98 -47.30
CA ALA A 2 0.77 28.34 -46.13
C ALA A 2 0.62 29.31 -44.94
N THR A 3 -0.53 29.26 -44.27
CA THR A 3 -0.62 29.70 -42.87
C THR A 3 -1.23 28.55 -42.09
N ARG A 4 -0.38 27.58 -41.74
CA ARG A 4 -0.70 26.57 -40.73
C ARG A 4 -0.76 27.28 -39.39
N LEU A 5 -1.97 27.57 -38.92
CA LEU A 5 -2.21 28.01 -37.55
C LEU A 5 -1.78 26.91 -36.60
N MET A 6 -0.80 27.23 -35.76
CA MET A 6 -0.20 26.35 -34.77
C MET A 6 -1.25 25.99 -33.72
N LEU A 7 -1.69 24.72 -33.71
CA LEU A 7 -2.46 24.16 -32.61
C LEU A 7 -1.49 24.04 -31.41
N SER A 8 -1.63 24.91 -30.41
CA SER A 8 -0.92 24.73 -29.15
C SER A 8 -1.60 23.59 -28.36
N PRO A 9 -0.86 22.58 -27.88
CA PRO A 9 -1.42 21.62 -26.96
C PRO A 9 -1.61 22.32 -25.62
N LYS A 10 -2.84 22.71 -25.30
CA LYS A 10 -3.22 23.10 -23.93
C LYS A 10 -2.85 21.92 -23.03
N SER A 11 -1.94 22.15 -22.09
CA SER A 11 -1.72 21.21 -20.99
C SER A 11 -3.08 21.02 -20.30
N LYS A 12 -3.55 19.77 -20.27
CA LYS A 12 -4.66 19.42 -19.40
C LYS A 12 -4.13 19.60 -17.99
N LYS A 13 -4.52 20.70 -17.34
CA LYS A 13 -4.36 20.85 -15.90
C LYS A 13 -5.13 19.69 -15.29
N ALA A 14 -4.40 18.67 -14.84
CA ALA A 14 -4.97 17.57 -14.08
C ALA A 14 -5.34 18.14 -12.71
N GLU A 15 -6.44 18.89 -12.66
CA GLU A 15 -7.17 19.10 -11.43
C GLU A 15 -7.87 17.78 -11.14
N GLY A 16 -7.09 16.78 -10.73
CA GLY A 16 -7.65 15.57 -10.14
C GLY A 16 -8.39 16.04 -8.91
N SER A 17 -9.71 16.07 -8.97
CA SER A 17 -10.54 16.29 -7.80
C SER A 17 -10.27 15.12 -6.85
N ILE A 18 -9.31 15.30 -5.95
CA ILE A 18 -8.97 14.28 -4.95
C ILE A 18 -10.24 14.10 -4.11
N ASN A 19 -10.86 12.94 -4.26
CA ASN A 19 -12.04 12.59 -3.49
C ASN A 19 -11.65 12.55 -2.01
N ILE A 20 -12.16 13.48 -1.21
CA ILE A 20 -11.83 13.59 0.22
C ILE A 20 -12.11 12.26 0.96
N GLY A 21 -13.15 11.53 0.55
CA GLY A 21 -13.46 10.20 1.08
C GLY A 21 -12.38 9.16 0.78
N VAL A 22 -11.76 9.20 -0.41
CA VAL A 22 -10.65 8.31 -0.77
C VAL A 22 -9.41 8.65 0.05
N LEU A 23 -9.11 9.94 0.21
CA LEU A 23 -7.96 10.39 1.01
C LEU A 23 -8.11 9.99 2.49
N LEU A 24 -9.29 10.23 3.08
CA LEU A 24 -9.57 9.83 4.46
C LEU A 24 -9.55 8.30 4.63
N GLY A 25 -10.10 7.55 3.67
CA GLY A 25 -10.04 6.09 3.68
C GLY A 25 -8.61 5.56 3.65
N LEU A 26 -7.75 6.11 2.79
CA LEU A 26 -6.33 5.77 2.72
C LEU A 26 -5.59 6.11 4.01
N PHE A 27 -5.86 7.29 4.58
CA PHE A 27 -5.24 7.72 5.83
C PHE A 27 -5.58 6.76 6.98
N ILE A 28 -6.87 6.42 7.14
CA ILE A 28 -7.31 5.47 8.17
C ILE A 28 -6.72 4.08 7.93
N PHE A 29 -6.70 3.60 6.68
CA PHE A 29 -6.10 2.33 6.31
C PHE A 29 -4.61 2.26 6.69
N ILE A 30 -3.84 3.29 6.37
CA ILE A 30 -2.41 3.36 6.72
C ILE A 30 -2.24 3.44 8.23
N LEU A 31 -3.03 4.26 8.92
CA LEU A 31 -2.95 4.41 10.37
C LEU A 31 -3.20 3.09 11.09
N ILE A 32 -4.32 2.43 10.80
CA ILE A 32 -4.65 1.10 11.35
C ILE A 32 -3.56 0.10 10.95
N GLY A 33 -3.15 0.15 9.69
CA GLY A 33 -2.14 -0.71 9.13
C GLY A 33 -0.83 -0.69 9.92
N ILE A 34 -0.30 0.50 10.17
CA ILE A 34 0.92 0.73 10.95
C ILE A 34 0.74 0.33 12.42
N VAL A 35 -0.41 0.66 13.03
CA VAL A 35 -0.68 0.34 14.45
C VAL A 35 -0.76 -1.17 14.70
N LEU A 36 -1.26 -1.95 13.73
CA LEU A 36 -1.36 -3.41 13.85
C LEU A 36 -0.05 -4.14 13.56
N LEU A 37 0.88 -3.53 12.81
CA LEU A 37 2.17 -4.16 12.49
C LEU A 37 2.93 -4.68 13.72
N PRO A 38 3.13 -3.93 14.82
CA PRO A 38 3.82 -4.44 16.00
C PRO A 38 3.08 -5.59 16.69
N VAL A 39 1.75 -5.61 16.63
CA VAL A 39 0.95 -6.72 17.18
C VAL A 39 1.24 -7.98 16.38
N ILE A 40 1.22 -7.90 15.05
CA ILE A 40 1.48 -9.03 14.16
C ILE A 40 2.90 -9.57 14.35
N THR A 41 3.92 -8.69 14.35
CA THR A 41 5.32 -9.11 14.52
C THR A 41 5.56 -9.73 15.90
N SER A 42 4.92 -9.20 16.94
CA SER A 42 4.96 -9.78 18.27
C SER A 42 4.36 -11.19 18.29
N GLN A 43 3.19 -11.40 17.69
CA GLN A 43 2.58 -12.73 17.64
C GLN A 43 3.42 -13.73 16.85
N VAL A 44 3.97 -13.34 15.70
CA VAL A 44 4.86 -14.22 14.93
C VAL A 44 6.09 -14.60 15.76
N THR A 45 6.72 -13.63 16.41
CA THR A 45 7.91 -13.86 17.26
C THR A 45 7.60 -14.78 18.44
N ASN A 46 6.44 -14.63 19.08
CA ASN A 46 6.02 -15.48 20.20
C ASN A 46 5.80 -16.94 19.77
N LEU A 47 5.29 -17.16 18.55
CA LEU A 47 4.98 -18.50 18.04
C LEU A 47 6.20 -19.21 17.45
N THR A 48 7.11 -18.47 16.81
CA THR A 48 8.25 -19.04 16.05
C THR A 48 9.61 -18.85 16.73
N GLY A 49 9.70 -18.00 17.75
CA GLY A 49 10.94 -17.65 18.44
C GLY A 49 11.12 -18.30 19.83
N GLY A 50 12.24 -17.99 20.46
CA GLY A 50 12.59 -18.46 21.81
C GLY A 50 13.23 -19.85 21.85
N THR A 51 13.46 -20.36 23.07
CA THR A 51 14.08 -21.68 23.30
C THR A 51 13.10 -22.84 23.15
N ASN A 52 11.79 -22.57 23.17
CA ASN A 52 10.73 -23.58 23.06
C ASN A 52 9.57 -23.10 22.17
N PRO A 53 9.80 -22.91 20.86
CA PRO A 53 8.80 -22.36 19.93
C PRO A 53 7.59 -23.29 19.77
N GLN A 54 6.39 -22.70 19.63
CA GLN A 54 5.15 -23.45 19.43
C GLN A 54 4.99 -23.96 17.99
N VAL A 55 5.61 -23.27 17.02
CA VAL A 55 5.55 -23.63 15.60
C VAL A 55 6.98 -23.75 15.06
N THR A 56 7.26 -24.86 14.38
CA THR A 56 8.58 -25.17 13.82
C THR A 56 8.49 -25.65 12.37
N GLY A 57 9.66 -25.87 11.73
CA GLY A 57 9.74 -26.34 10.35
C GLY A 57 9.17 -25.35 9.33
N THR A 58 8.61 -25.86 8.24
CA THR A 58 8.07 -25.05 7.12
C THR A 58 6.99 -24.07 7.56
N ASN A 59 6.16 -24.43 8.55
CA ASN A 59 5.10 -23.56 9.06
C ASN A 59 5.67 -22.30 9.73
N ALA A 60 6.80 -22.42 10.44
CA ALA A 60 7.49 -21.28 11.02
C ALA A 60 8.03 -20.34 9.93
N THR A 61 8.55 -20.90 8.83
CA THR A 61 8.98 -20.11 7.67
C THR A 61 7.83 -19.31 7.06
N LEU A 62 6.65 -19.92 6.89
CA LEU A 62 5.47 -19.23 6.38
C LEU A 62 5.01 -18.11 7.33
N LEU A 63 4.98 -18.36 8.64
CA LEU A 63 4.63 -17.34 9.64
C LEU A 63 5.62 -16.18 9.65
N ASN A 64 6.92 -16.45 9.49
CA ASN A 64 7.94 -15.41 9.41
C ASN A 64 7.81 -14.52 8.16
N LEU A 65 7.12 -14.98 7.11
CA LEU A 65 6.82 -14.16 5.93
C LEU A 65 5.58 -13.28 6.10
N VAL A 66 4.70 -13.55 7.06
CA VAL A 66 3.46 -12.79 7.27
C VAL A 66 3.71 -11.28 7.44
N PRO A 67 4.69 -10.83 8.26
CA PRO A 67 4.98 -9.40 8.40
C PRO A 67 5.39 -8.75 7.08
N LEU A 68 6.17 -9.46 6.26
CA LEU A 68 6.61 -8.96 4.96
C LEU A 68 5.42 -8.80 4.01
N PHE A 69 4.59 -9.83 3.87
CA PHE A 69 3.38 -9.76 3.04
C PHE A 69 2.43 -8.65 3.49
N TYR A 70 2.30 -8.45 4.80
CA TYR A 70 1.49 -7.38 5.35
C TYR A 70 2.00 -6.00 4.93
N ILE A 71 3.31 -5.75 5.03
CA ILE A 71 3.93 -4.48 4.58
C ILE A 71 3.74 -4.29 3.06
N LEU A 72 3.89 -5.36 2.27
CA LEU A 72 3.65 -5.28 0.83
C LEU A 72 2.22 -4.84 0.51
N VAL A 73 1.22 -5.42 1.19
CA VAL A 73 -0.19 -5.01 1.03
C VAL A 73 -0.39 -3.55 1.44
N LEU A 74 0.21 -3.13 2.55
CA LEU A 74 0.15 -1.75 3.03
C LEU A 74 0.65 -0.74 1.98
N ILE A 75 1.64 -1.11 1.18
CA ILE A 75 2.23 -0.27 0.12
C ILE A 75 1.45 -0.39 -1.20
N ILE A 76 1.05 -1.60 -1.58
CA ILE A 76 0.40 -1.86 -2.86
C ILE A 76 -0.99 -1.20 -2.92
N VAL A 77 -1.77 -1.25 -1.85
CA VAL A 77 -3.13 -0.65 -1.83
C VAL A 77 -3.13 0.85 -2.17
N PRO A 78 -2.35 1.72 -1.48
CA PRO A 78 -2.27 3.13 -1.85
C PRO A 78 -1.67 3.35 -3.23
N ALA A 79 -0.70 2.53 -3.65
CA ALA A 79 -0.12 2.61 -5.00
C ALA A 79 -1.17 2.32 -6.10
N VAL A 80 -2.01 1.30 -5.91
CA VAL A 80 -3.09 0.95 -6.85
C VAL A 80 -4.13 2.05 -6.92
N ILE A 81 -4.51 2.63 -5.77
CA ILE A 81 -5.48 3.74 -5.73
C ILE A 81 -4.90 4.99 -6.42
N ALA A 82 -3.64 5.32 -6.17
CA ALA A 82 -2.96 6.42 -6.86
C ALA A 82 -2.87 6.18 -8.37
N TYR A 83 -2.54 4.96 -8.79
CA TYR A 83 -2.49 4.59 -10.21
C TYR A 83 -3.85 4.73 -10.89
N LYS A 84 -4.93 4.31 -10.21
CA LYS A 84 -6.29 4.45 -10.71
C LYS A 84 -6.66 5.93 -10.90
N ILE A 85 -6.37 6.78 -9.91
CA ILE A 85 -6.61 8.23 -9.99
C ILE A 85 -5.81 8.89 -11.13
N TYR A 86 -4.60 8.43 -11.41
CA TYR A 86 -3.79 8.98 -12.50
C TYR A 86 -4.31 8.61 -13.90
N ARG A 87 -4.93 7.43 -14.03
CA ARG A 87 -5.36 6.89 -15.32
C ARG A 87 -6.80 7.25 -15.68
N ASP A 88 -7.63 7.50 -14.68
CA ASP A 88 -8.99 8.06 -14.82
C ASP A 88 -8.92 9.56 -15.15
#